data_AF-A0A382PK69-F1
#
_entry.id   AF-A0A382PK69-F1
#
_cell.length_a   1.000
_cell.length_b   1.000
_cell.length_c   1.000
_cell.angle_alpha   90.00
_cell.angle_beta   90.00
_cell.angle_gamma   90.00
#
_symmetry.space_group_name_H-M   'P 1'
#
loop_
_entity.id
_entity.type
_entity.pdbx_description
1 polymer ?
#
loop_
_entity_poly.entity_id
_entity_poly.type
_entity_poly.pdbx_seq_one_letter_code
_entity_poly.pdbx_strand_id
1 'polypeptide(L)'
;MMLAMALLLVWGSFSLAQEHLHLTTTTAIERAMEYNESVLIAGSQRRGARHRLREARADGLPSLDANFNYTRNWLLPTFIFADQIVKIGSDNNLTGALTLRQPLYTGGRVRGGLRRARHEVASSKQGQRLIQQQIAAQVEVAIYDHLLAAEILEVNRIALARARSNLQQVSALHRVGQASEFDLTRARVQVSTAGADSVARASQFEVAEMALKDLIGVSLGQQIVLDAQFRQRTSLPTLDLQGLIETAQKRR
;
A
#
# COMPACT_ATOMS: atom_id res chain seq x y z
N MET A 1 27.88 2.67 46.89
CA MET A 1 28.11 3.45 45.66
C MET A 1 28.94 2.67 44.62
N MET A 2 28.65 1.37 44.41
CA MET A 2 29.28 0.52 43.38
C MET A 2 28.29 -0.36 42.62
N LEU A 3 26.98 -0.28 42.93
CA LEU A 3 25.93 -1.08 42.28
C LEU A 3 25.20 -0.36 41.14
N ALA A 4 25.43 0.95 40.95
CA ALA A 4 24.80 1.73 39.88
C ALA A 4 25.57 1.68 38.54
N MET A 5 26.79 1.14 38.51
CA MET A 5 27.66 1.17 37.33
C MET A 5 27.61 -0.12 36.48
N ALA A 6 26.93 -1.17 36.97
CA ALA A 6 26.77 -2.42 36.24
C ALA A 6 25.51 -2.46 35.34
N LEU A 7 24.56 -1.52 35.50
CA LEU A 7 23.32 -1.50 34.73
C LEU A 7 23.40 -0.69 33.42
N LEU A 8 24.52 0.01 33.18
CA LEU A 8 24.72 0.89 32.02
C LEU A 8 25.45 0.22 30.83
N LEU A 9 25.88 -1.05 30.96
CA LEU A 9 26.66 -1.75 29.93
C LEU A 9 25.85 -2.75 29.08
N VAL A 10 24.54 -2.87 29.30
CA VAL A 10 23.67 -3.78 28.50
C VAL A 10 22.98 -3.06 27.33
N TRP A 11 23.17 -1.75 27.18
CA TRP A 11 22.59 -0.95 26.08
C TRP A 11 23.49 -0.83 24.84
N GLY A 12 24.52 -1.67 24.72
CA GLY A 12 25.57 -1.50 23.74
C GLY A 12 25.77 -2.69 22.81
N SER A 13 24.71 -3.36 22.33
CA SER A 13 24.81 -4.36 21.24
C SER A 13 23.45 -4.68 20.61
N PHE A 14 22.64 -3.67 20.26
CA PHE A 14 21.75 -3.87 19.11
C PHE A 14 22.61 -3.67 17.88
N SER A 15 23.38 -4.71 17.54
CA SER A 15 23.94 -4.82 16.20
C SER A 15 22.74 -4.76 15.25
N LEU A 16 22.59 -3.65 14.55
CA LEU A 16 21.84 -3.62 13.30
C LEU A 16 22.64 -4.48 12.33
N ALA A 17 22.55 -5.80 12.51
CA ALA A 17 22.71 -6.71 11.41
C ALA A 17 21.58 -6.30 10.46
N GLN A 18 21.92 -5.47 9.46
CA GLN A 18 21.09 -5.32 8.27
C GLN A 18 21.02 -6.71 7.66
N GLU A 19 20.03 -7.48 8.13
CA GLU A 19 19.73 -8.79 7.59
C GLU A 19 19.33 -8.55 6.13
N HIS A 20 20.24 -8.95 5.24
CA HIS A 20 20.01 -8.86 3.81
C HIS A 20 18.78 -9.70 3.49
N LEU A 21 17.72 -9.04 3.06
CA LEU A 21 16.48 -9.72 2.73
C LEU A 21 16.66 -10.35 1.35
N HIS A 22 16.83 -11.68 1.33
CA HIS A 22 16.84 -12.47 0.10
C HIS A 22 15.41 -12.59 -0.42
N LEU A 23 15.15 -12.01 -1.58
CA LEU A 23 13.83 -12.01 -2.20
C LEU A 23 13.85 -12.81 -3.51
N THR A 24 13.04 -13.88 -3.54
CA THR A 24 12.60 -14.48 -4.81
C THR A 24 11.36 -13.75 -5.33
N THR A 25 11.04 -13.90 -6.62
CA THR A 25 9.81 -13.30 -7.19
C THR A 25 8.54 -13.70 -6.43
N THR A 26 8.43 -14.96 -6.02
CA THR A 26 7.29 -15.45 -5.25
C THR A 26 7.24 -14.81 -3.86
N THR A 27 8.38 -14.79 -3.16
CA THR A 27 8.47 -14.18 -1.82
C THR A 27 8.15 -12.68 -1.85
N ALA A 28 8.58 -11.96 -2.89
CA ALA A 28 8.27 -10.55 -3.07
C ALA A 28 6.75 -10.31 -3.26
N ILE A 29 6.08 -11.16 -4.05
CA ILE A 29 4.62 -11.09 -4.24
C ILE A 29 3.90 -11.42 -2.93
N GLU A 30 4.29 -12.49 -2.24
CA GLU A 30 3.71 -12.87 -0.94
C GLU A 30 3.82 -11.74 0.08
N ARG A 31 5.00 -11.13 0.16
CA ARG A 31 5.23 -9.97 1.04
C ARG A 31 4.37 -8.78 0.65
N ALA A 32 4.26 -8.47 -0.65
CA ALA A 32 3.35 -7.43 -1.12
C ALA A 32 1.89 -7.74 -0.77
N MET A 33 1.45 -9.01 -0.82
CA MET A 33 0.08 -9.36 -0.40
C MET A 33 -0.19 -9.13 1.09
N GLU A 34 0.85 -9.18 1.91
CA GLU A 34 0.75 -9.01 3.36
C GLU A 34 0.88 -7.55 3.80
N TYR A 35 1.84 -6.81 3.22
CA TYR A 35 2.24 -5.49 3.70
C TYR A 35 1.81 -4.32 2.79
N ASN A 36 1.42 -4.56 1.54
CA ASN A 36 1.06 -3.47 0.64
C ASN A 36 -0.22 -2.75 1.11
N GLU A 37 -0.16 -1.42 1.21
CA GLU A 37 -1.26 -0.59 1.72
C GLU A 37 -2.53 -0.76 0.89
N SER A 38 -2.44 -0.84 -0.44
CA SER A 38 -3.61 -0.98 -1.31
C SER A 38 -4.34 -2.31 -1.07
N VAL A 39 -3.59 -3.39 -0.82
CA VAL A 39 -4.17 -4.69 -0.47
C VAL A 39 -4.85 -4.65 0.90
N LEU A 40 -4.24 -3.97 1.88
CA LEU A 40 -4.79 -3.78 3.23
C LEU A 40 -6.06 -2.91 3.23
N ILE A 41 -6.09 -1.84 2.43
CA ILE A 41 -7.27 -1.00 2.21
C ILE A 41 -8.39 -1.84 1.60
N ALA A 42 -8.11 -2.61 0.55
CA ALA A 42 -9.10 -3.47 -0.09
C ALA A 42 -9.65 -4.53 0.87
N GLY A 43 -8.78 -5.11 1.70
CA GLY A 43 -9.18 -6.02 2.79
C GLY A 43 -10.10 -5.33 3.81
N SER A 44 -9.79 -4.09 4.19
CA SER A 44 -10.61 -3.27 5.09
C SER A 44 -11.98 -2.94 4.50
N GLN A 45 -12.05 -2.57 3.22
CA GLN A 45 -13.31 -2.32 2.51
C GLN A 45 -14.21 -3.56 2.50
N ARG A 46 -13.64 -4.75 2.24
CA ARG A 46 -14.39 -6.02 2.33
C ARG A 46 -14.87 -6.30 3.76
N ARG A 47 -14.06 -6.02 4.79
CA ARG A 47 -14.52 -6.12 6.20
C ARG A 47 -15.69 -5.16 6.45
N GLY A 48 -15.59 -3.91 6.01
CA GLY A 48 -16.68 -2.93 6.08
C GLY A 48 -17.98 -3.42 5.44
N ALA A 49 -17.91 -3.98 4.23
CA ALA A 49 -19.07 -4.57 3.57
C ALA A 49 -19.69 -5.73 4.38
N ARG A 50 -18.87 -6.54 5.07
CA ARG A 50 -19.37 -7.59 5.98
C ARG A 50 -20.08 -7.03 7.21
N HIS A 51 -19.62 -5.89 7.73
CA HIS A 51 -20.31 -5.20 8.83
C HIS A 51 -21.66 -4.63 8.37
N ARG A 52 -21.72 -4.02 7.18
CA ARG A 52 -22.99 -3.60 6.57
C ARG A 52 -23.96 -4.76 6.37
N LEU A 53 -23.46 -5.96 6.04
CA LEU A 53 -24.29 -7.16 6.00
C LEU A 53 -24.86 -7.54 7.38
N ARG A 54 -24.13 -7.30 8.47
CA ARG A 54 -24.63 -7.52 9.83
C ARG A 54 -25.64 -6.45 10.22
N GLU A 55 -25.42 -5.20 9.88
CA GLU A 55 -26.37 -4.09 10.06
C GLU A 55 -27.69 -4.38 9.33
N ALA A 56 -27.62 -4.77 8.05
CA ALA A 56 -28.80 -5.15 7.26
C ALA A 56 -29.55 -6.37 7.81
N ARG A 57 -28.88 -7.23 8.60
CA ARG A 57 -29.56 -8.31 9.35
C ARG A 57 -30.23 -7.77 10.61
N ALA A 58 -29.58 -6.85 11.32
CA ALA A 58 -30.11 -6.21 12.52
C ALA A 58 -31.41 -5.43 12.23
N ASP A 59 -31.57 -4.88 11.03
CA ASP A 59 -32.82 -4.23 10.58
C ASP A 59 -34.07 -5.12 10.66
N GLY A 60 -33.90 -6.45 10.68
CA GLY A 60 -34.98 -7.43 10.84
C GLY A 60 -35.15 -7.97 12.25
N LEU A 61 -34.23 -7.63 13.16
CA LEU A 61 -34.23 -8.05 14.56
C LEU A 61 -34.99 -7.03 15.43
N PRO A 62 -35.35 -7.39 16.68
CA PRO A 62 -35.99 -6.45 17.57
C PRO A 62 -34.97 -5.40 18.03
N SER A 63 -35.35 -4.12 17.99
CA SER A 63 -34.55 -3.03 18.56
C SER A 63 -35.11 -2.64 19.93
N LEU A 64 -34.23 -2.46 20.90
CA LEU A 64 -34.57 -1.98 22.25
C LEU A 64 -33.98 -0.59 22.43
N ASP A 65 -34.82 0.38 22.67
CA ASP A 65 -34.45 1.77 22.91
C ASP A 65 -34.83 2.15 24.33
N ALA A 66 -33.89 2.71 25.09
CA ALA A 66 -34.12 3.22 26.44
C ALA A 66 -33.85 4.73 26.46
N ASN A 67 -34.87 5.51 26.82
CA ASN A 67 -34.79 6.95 26.88
C ASN A 67 -35.07 7.42 28.31
N PHE A 68 -34.18 8.26 28.84
CA PHE A 68 -34.35 8.91 30.13
C PHE A 68 -34.23 10.42 29.91
N ASN A 69 -35.28 11.15 30.25
CA ASN A 69 -35.34 12.59 30.09
C ASN A 69 -35.70 13.24 31.43
N TYR A 70 -34.89 14.19 31.85
CA TYR A 70 -35.18 15.04 33.00
C TYR A 70 -35.38 16.46 32.49
N THR A 71 -36.54 17.04 32.79
CA THR A 71 -36.91 18.40 32.39
C THR A 71 -37.30 19.19 33.62
N ARG A 72 -36.65 20.34 33.81
CA ARG A 72 -37.04 21.32 34.82
C ARG A 72 -37.85 22.42 34.16
N ASN A 73 -39.07 22.63 34.61
CA ASN A 73 -39.97 23.68 34.13
C ASN A 73 -39.79 24.92 35.02
N TRP A 74 -39.22 25.98 34.47
CA TRP A 74 -38.95 27.23 35.21
C TRP A 74 -40.19 28.13 35.29
N LEU A 75 -41.11 27.98 34.32
CA LEU A 75 -42.42 28.60 34.32
C LEU A 75 -43.47 27.52 34.10
N LEU A 76 -44.42 27.40 35.02
CA LEU A 76 -45.53 26.47 34.88
C LEU A 76 -46.66 27.12 34.08
N PRO A 77 -47.32 26.35 33.18
CA PRO A 77 -48.55 26.78 32.54
C PRO A 77 -49.55 27.22 33.61
N THR A 78 -50.09 28.41 33.42
CA THR A 78 -51.02 29.02 34.37
C THR A 78 -52.36 29.18 33.67
N PHE A 79 -53.41 28.63 34.26
CA PHE A 79 -54.78 28.72 33.76
C PHE A 79 -55.60 29.60 34.69
N ILE A 80 -56.46 30.44 34.12
CA ILE A 80 -57.37 31.31 34.87
C ILE A 80 -58.76 30.68 34.81
N PHE A 81 -59.29 30.26 35.95
CA PHE A 81 -60.65 29.74 36.09
C PHE A 81 -61.36 30.51 37.21
N ALA A 82 -62.51 31.10 36.90
CA ALA A 82 -63.35 31.84 37.86
C ALA A 82 -62.55 32.84 38.73
N ASP A 83 -61.74 33.68 38.10
CA ASP A 83 -60.86 34.68 38.76
C ASP A 83 -59.78 34.11 39.69
N GLN A 84 -59.55 32.79 39.69
CA GLN A 84 -58.42 32.15 40.37
C GLN A 84 -57.34 31.72 39.39
N ILE A 85 -56.10 32.07 39.73
CA ILE A 85 -54.89 31.67 39.02
C ILE A 85 -54.49 30.27 39.52
N VAL A 86 -54.64 29.25 38.68
CA VAL A 86 -54.23 27.88 38.99
C VAL A 86 -53.02 27.52 38.14
N LYS A 87 -51.87 27.29 38.80
CA LYS A 87 -50.66 26.75 38.16
C LYS A 87 -50.81 25.23 38.06
N ILE A 88 -50.74 24.68 36.85
CA ILE A 88 -50.91 23.25 36.61
C ILE A 88 -49.61 22.69 36.03
N GLY A 89 -49.04 21.69 36.69
CA GLY A 89 -47.84 20.99 36.25
C GLY A 89 -46.87 20.68 37.39
N SER A 90 -45.69 20.17 37.03
CA SER A 90 -44.60 19.89 37.97
C SER A 90 -43.35 20.64 37.56
N ASP A 91 -42.67 21.26 38.52
CA ASP A 91 -41.38 21.97 38.33
C ASP A 91 -40.29 21.02 37.85
N ASN A 92 -40.36 19.75 38.25
CA ASN A 92 -39.40 18.72 37.89
C ASN A 92 -40.16 17.54 37.27
N ASN A 93 -39.82 17.21 36.04
CA ASN A 93 -40.38 16.08 35.32
C ASN A 93 -39.27 15.11 34.96
N LEU A 94 -39.33 13.89 35.49
CA LEU A 94 -38.47 12.78 35.11
C LEU A 94 -39.30 11.78 34.33
N THR A 95 -38.94 11.54 33.08
CA THR A 95 -39.61 10.58 32.21
C THR A 95 -38.61 9.52 31.75
N GLY A 96 -38.90 8.26 32.04
CA GLY A 96 -38.19 7.11 31.50
C GLY A 96 -39.11 6.32 30.57
N ALA A 97 -38.62 5.92 29.41
CA ALA A 97 -39.35 5.10 28.47
C ALA A 97 -38.44 3.99 27.91
N LEU A 98 -38.96 2.76 27.92
CA LEU A 98 -38.33 1.61 27.27
C LEU A 98 -39.22 1.17 26.10
N THR A 99 -38.68 1.20 24.90
CA THR A 99 -39.42 0.90 23.66
C THR A 99 -38.78 -0.29 22.96
N LEU A 100 -39.55 -1.37 22.78
CA LEU A 100 -39.17 -2.53 21.97
C LEU A 100 -39.88 -2.45 20.62
N ARG A 101 -39.11 -2.46 19.51
CA ARG A 101 -39.66 -2.42 18.15
C ARG A 101 -39.24 -3.66 17.36
N GLN A 102 -40.21 -4.44 16.89
CA GLN A 102 -39.99 -5.59 16.00
C GLN A 102 -40.76 -5.39 14.70
N PRO A 103 -40.09 -5.30 13.54
CA PRO A 103 -40.78 -5.35 12.26
C PRO A 103 -41.36 -6.76 12.03
N LEU A 104 -42.69 -6.88 11.93
CA LEU A 104 -43.35 -8.14 11.59
C LEU A 104 -43.43 -8.35 10.07
N TYR A 105 -43.76 -7.28 9.33
CA TYR A 105 -43.83 -7.29 7.87
C TYR A 105 -43.38 -5.95 7.32
N THR A 106 -42.45 -5.97 6.36
CA THR A 106 -41.82 -4.77 5.79
C THR A 106 -41.95 -4.68 4.27
N GLY A 107 -42.90 -5.41 3.66
CA GLY A 107 -43.11 -5.38 2.21
C GLY A 107 -41.88 -5.81 1.39
N GLY A 108 -40.99 -6.62 1.98
CA GLY A 108 -39.75 -7.07 1.34
C GLY A 108 -38.53 -6.15 1.54
N ARG A 109 -38.67 -5.00 2.21
CA ARG A 109 -37.56 -4.05 2.47
C ARG A 109 -36.35 -4.73 3.13
N VAL A 110 -36.56 -5.46 4.23
CA VAL A 110 -35.47 -6.15 4.96
C VAL A 110 -34.83 -7.24 4.11
N ARG A 111 -35.63 -8.05 3.41
CA ARG A 111 -35.12 -9.12 2.54
C ARG A 111 -34.33 -8.57 1.36
N GLY A 112 -34.80 -7.46 0.77
CA GLY A 112 -34.12 -6.73 -0.30
C GLY A 112 -32.79 -6.14 0.17
N GLY A 113 -32.79 -5.46 1.32
CA GLY A 113 -31.58 -4.92 1.96
C GLY A 113 -30.54 -6.01 2.24
N LEU A 114 -30.97 -7.15 2.80
CA LEU A 114 -30.09 -8.29 3.05
C LEU A 114 -29.49 -8.86 1.76
N ARG A 115 -30.29 -9.00 0.69
CA ARG A 115 -29.78 -9.43 -0.63
C ARG A 115 -28.76 -8.44 -1.19
N ARG A 116 -29.08 -7.15 -1.16
CA ARG A 116 -28.16 -6.08 -1.60
C ARG A 116 -26.84 -6.15 -0.85
N ALA A 117 -26.87 -6.21 0.48
CA ALA A 117 -25.66 -6.28 1.29
C ALA A 117 -24.81 -7.55 1.02
N ARG A 118 -25.46 -8.68 0.70
CA ARG A 118 -24.73 -9.90 0.26
C ARG A 118 -24.01 -9.70 -1.07
N HIS A 119 -24.67 -9.08 -2.04
CA HIS A 119 -24.05 -8.75 -3.33
C HIS A 119 -22.92 -7.72 -3.17
N GLU A 120 -23.07 -6.76 -2.25
CA GLU A 120 -22.02 -5.80 -1.91
C GLU A 120 -20.78 -6.50 -1.33
N VAL A 121 -20.94 -7.45 -0.39
CA VAL A 121 -19.82 -8.27 0.11
C VAL A 121 -19.15 -9.07 -1.01
N ALA A 122 -19.92 -9.64 -1.93
CA ALA A 122 -19.39 -10.37 -3.07
C ALA A 122 -18.61 -9.44 -4.03
N SER A 123 -19.14 -8.25 -4.29
CA SER A 123 -18.49 -7.22 -5.09
C SER A 123 -17.18 -6.75 -4.45
N SER A 124 -17.17 -6.42 -3.15
CA SER A 124 -15.93 -6.04 -2.45
C SER A 124 -14.91 -7.17 -2.40
N LYS A 125 -15.35 -8.44 -2.36
CA LYS A 125 -14.44 -9.59 -2.47
C LYS A 125 -13.77 -9.65 -3.84
N GLN A 126 -14.50 -9.37 -4.92
CA GLN A 126 -13.92 -9.33 -6.26
C GLN A 126 -13.03 -8.10 -6.47
N GLY A 127 -13.42 -6.95 -5.92
CA GLY A 127 -12.57 -5.76 -5.87
C GLY A 127 -11.24 -6.02 -5.16
N GLN A 128 -11.27 -6.72 -4.01
CA GLN A 128 -10.04 -7.14 -3.33
C GLN A 128 -9.16 -8.03 -4.20
N ARG A 129 -9.76 -9.02 -4.89
CA ARG A 129 -9.02 -9.91 -5.79
C ARG A 129 -8.39 -9.17 -6.97
N LEU A 130 -9.10 -8.20 -7.54
CA LEU A 130 -8.58 -7.36 -8.62
C LEU A 130 -7.35 -6.58 -8.15
N ILE A 131 -7.43 -5.93 -6.99
CA ILE A 131 -6.32 -5.18 -6.41
C ILE A 131 -5.14 -6.11 -6.12
N GLN A 132 -5.37 -7.30 -5.57
CA GLN A 132 -4.31 -8.30 -5.35
C GLN A 132 -3.62 -8.71 -6.67
N GLN A 133 -4.38 -8.96 -7.74
CA GLN A 133 -3.81 -9.28 -9.05
C GLN A 133 -3.01 -8.12 -9.64
N GLN A 134 -3.51 -6.89 -9.49
CA GLN A 134 -2.81 -5.69 -9.96
C GLN A 134 -1.49 -5.48 -9.22
N ILE A 135 -1.48 -5.62 -7.89
CA ILE A 135 -0.28 -5.52 -7.07
C ILE A 135 0.72 -6.64 -7.42
N ALA A 136 0.25 -7.88 -7.63
CA ALA A 136 1.12 -8.96 -8.07
C ALA A 136 1.82 -8.64 -9.40
N ALA A 137 1.07 -8.12 -10.38
CA ALA A 137 1.64 -7.72 -11.67
C ALA A 137 2.60 -6.53 -11.55
N GLN A 138 2.26 -5.53 -10.73
CA GLN A 138 3.13 -4.38 -10.48
C GLN A 138 4.45 -4.78 -9.81
N VAL A 139 4.41 -5.74 -8.86
CA VAL A 139 5.61 -6.29 -8.24
C VAL A 139 6.47 -7.03 -9.26
N GLU A 140 5.89 -7.85 -10.15
CA GLU A 140 6.67 -8.49 -11.22
C GLU A 140 7.35 -7.47 -12.14
N VAL A 141 6.65 -6.41 -12.54
CA VAL A 141 7.21 -5.34 -13.37
C VAL A 141 8.34 -4.62 -12.63
N ALA A 142 8.12 -4.23 -11.37
CA ALA A 142 9.12 -3.54 -10.56
C ALA A 142 10.39 -4.37 -10.32
N ILE A 143 10.25 -5.70 -10.19
CA ILE A 143 11.39 -6.61 -10.13
C ILE A 143 12.20 -6.54 -11.44
N TYR A 144 11.53 -6.61 -12.59
CA TYR A 144 12.24 -6.52 -13.88
C TYR A 144 12.86 -5.13 -14.11
N ASP A 145 12.20 -4.06 -13.72
CA ASP A 145 12.74 -2.70 -13.80
C ASP A 145 13.98 -2.54 -12.91
N HIS A 146 13.97 -3.13 -11.70
CA HIS A 146 15.13 -3.16 -10.81
C HIS A 146 16.30 -3.94 -11.42
N LEU A 147 16.06 -5.15 -11.95
CA LEU A 147 17.08 -5.95 -12.62
C LEU A 147 17.64 -5.24 -13.87
N LEU A 148 16.77 -4.61 -14.65
CA LEU A 148 17.16 -3.86 -15.85
C LEU A 148 18.01 -2.64 -15.50
N ALA A 149 17.61 -1.87 -14.48
CA ALA A 149 18.37 -0.73 -14.03
C ALA A 149 19.76 -1.13 -13.47
N ALA A 150 19.85 -2.28 -12.79
CA ALA A 150 21.12 -2.84 -12.32
C ALA A 150 22.05 -3.16 -13.50
N GLU A 151 21.55 -3.84 -14.53
CA GLU A 151 22.33 -4.21 -15.70
C GLU A 151 22.76 -2.98 -16.52
N ILE A 152 21.86 -2.01 -16.69
CA ILE A 152 22.18 -0.74 -17.37
C ILE A 152 23.27 0.02 -16.61
N LEU A 153 23.20 0.07 -15.28
CA LEU A 153 24.24 0.68 -14.46
C LEU A 153 25.59 -0.02 -14.66
N GLU A 154 25.61 -1.34 -14.68
CA GLU A 154 26.84 -2.11 -14.87
C GLU A 154 27.45 -1.89 -16.26
N VAL A 155 26.63 -1.90 -17.31
CA VAL A 155 27.07 -1.57 -18.68
C VAL A 155 27.67 -0.16 -18.74
N ASN A 156 27.08 0.82 -18.06
CA ASN A 156 27.60 2.19 -18.02
C ASN A 156 28.90 2.30 -17.21
N ARG A 157 29.07 1.52 -16.13
CA ARG A 157 30.34 1.42 -15.40
C ARG A 157 31.45 0.84 -16.28
N ILE A 158 31.15 -0.20 -17.05
CA ILE A 158 32.08 -0.79 -18.02
C ILE A 158 32.44 0.24 -19.11
N ALA A 159 31.46 0.99 -19.63
CA ALA A 159 31.69 2.05 -20.61
C ALA A 159 32.61 3.17 -20.07
N LEU A 160 32.39 3.60 -18.82
CA LEU A 160 33.25 4.57 -18.13
C LEU A 160 34.67 4.03 -17.94
N ALA A 161 34.82 2.77 -17.54
CA ALA A 161 36.13 2.12 -17.40
C ALA A 161 36.88 2.07 -18.75
N ARG A 162 36.17 1.75 -19.84
CA ARG A 162 36.72 1.77 -21.20
C ARG A 162 37.13 3.18 -21.64
N ALA A 163 36.30 4.20 -21.38
CA ALA A 163 36.63 5.59 -21.69
C ALA A 163 37.88 6.06 -20.93
N ARG A 164 38.02 5.68 -19.65
CA ARG A 164 39.21 5.97 -18.84
C ARG A 164 40.47 5.30 -19.38
N SER A 165 40.38 4.03 -19.79
CA SER A 165 41.48 3.31 -20.43
C SER A 165 41.90 3.96 -21.76
N ASN A 166 40.94 4.35 -22.59
CA ASN A 166 41.21 5.09 -23.83
C ASN A 166 41.91 6.43 -23.57
N LEU A 167 41.45 7.19 -22.57
CA LEU A 167 42.11 8.44 -22.16
C LEU A 167 43.56 8.19 -21.72
N GLN A 168 43.83 7.12 -20.96
CA GLN A 168 45.19 6.76 -20.57
C GLN A 168 46.08 6.47 -21.79
N GLN A 169 45.57 5.71 -22.75
CA GLN A 169 46.29 5.39 -23.99
C GLN A 169 46.58 6.63 -24.84
N VAL A 170 45.56 7.47 -25.10
CA VAL A 170 45.72 8.72 -25.85
C VAL A 170 46.66 9.69 -25.12
N SER A 171 46.59 9.75 -23.79
CA SER A 171 47.51 10.56 -22.98
C SER A 171 48.96 10.07 -23.04
N ALA A 172 49.18 8.77 -23.23
CA ALA A 172 50.52 8.22 -23.44
C ALA A 172 51.05 8.57 -24.85
N LEU A 173 50.22 8.41 -25.88
CA LEU A 173 50.57 8.76 -27.27
C LEU A 173 50.84 10.26 -27.44
N HIS A 174 50.03 11.11 -26.81
CA HIS A 174 50.23 12.56 -26.83
C HIS A 174 51.57 12.96 -26.21
N ARG A 175 51.99 12.31 -25.10
CA ARG A 175 53.28 12.57 -24.44
C ARG A 175 54.48 12.26 -25.33
N VAL A 176 54.36 11.32 -26.25
CA VAL A 176 55.40 10.98 -27.25
C VAL A 176 55.18 11.67 -28.60
N GLY A 177 54.26 12.64 -28.68
CA GLY A 177 53.97 13.41 -29.90
C GLY A 177 53.21 12.65 -30.99
N GLN A 178 52.65 11.48 -30.68
CA GLN A 178 51.94 10.61 -31.63
C GLN A 178 50.42 10.80 -31.66
N ALA A 179 49.84 11.61 -30.77
CA ALA A 179 48.42 11.97 -30.78
C ALA A 179 48.27 13.50 -30.64
N SER A 180 47.22 14.05 -31.24
CA SER A 180 46.97 15.50 -31.21
C SER A 180 46.35 15.96 -29.89
N GLU A 181 46.46 17.25 -29.58
CA GLU A 181 45.75 17.86 -28.44
C GLU A 181 44.22 17.73 -28.59
N PHE A 182 43.73 17.73 -29.83
CA PHE A 182 42.33 17.47 -30.15
C PHE A 182 41.90 16.07 -29.72
N ASP A 183 42.70 15.04 -30.03
CA ASP A 183 42.41 13.64 -29.63
C ASP A 183 42.38 13.49 -28.11
N LEU A 184 43.33 14.13 -27.42
CA LEU A 184 43.39 14.14 -25.96
C LEU A 184 42.16 14.81 -25.35
N THR A 185 41.75 15.95 -25.90
CA THR A 185 40.56 16.68 -25.46
C THR A 185 39.29 15.89 -25.72
N ARG A 186 39.17 15.25 -26.88
CA ARG A 186 38.05 14.36 -27.21
C ARG A 186 37.95 13.19 -26.23
N ALA A 187 39.08 12.56 -25.89
CA ALA A 187 39.11 11.47 -24.91
C ALA A 187 38.71 11.95 -23.50
N ARG A 188 39.12 13.16 -23.09
CA ARG A 188 38.69 13.78 -21.83
C ARG A 188 37.18 14.03 -21.79
N VAL A 189 36.62 14.59 -22.87
CA VAL A 189 35.17 14.79 -23.00
C VAL A 189 34.44 13.46 -22.89
N GLN A 190 34.90 12.40 -23.56
CA GLN A 190 34.28 11.08 -23.50
C GLN A 190 34.25 10.50 -22.07
N VAL A 191 35.32 10.66 -21.29
CA VAL A 191 35.33 10.27 -19.86
C VAL A 191 34.33 11.09 -19.06
N SER A 192 34.25 12.41 -19.30
CA SER A 192 33.30 13.28 -18.62
C SER A 192 31.85 12.90 -18.92
N THR A 193 31.51 12.64 -20.18
CA THR A 193 30.17 12.21 -20.59
C THR A 193 29.82 10.86 -19.99
N ALA A 194 30.70 9.86 -20.12
CA ALA A 194 30.45 8.53 -19.53
C ALA A 194 30.37 8.58 -17.99
N GLY A 195 31.08 9.51 -17.35
CA GLY A 195 31.01 9.75 -15.92
C GLY A 195 29.65 10.30 -15.50
N ALA A 196 29.16 11.32 -16.21
CA ALA A 196 27.83 11.88 -15.97
C ALA A 196 26.72 10.84 -16.19
N ASP A 197 26.82 10.06 -17.28
CA ASP A 197 25.87 8.97 -17.56
C ASP A 197 25.86 7.93 -16.45
N SER A 198 27.04 7.49 -15.97
CA SER A 198 27.14 6.51 -14.88
C SER A 198 26.49 6.99 -13.58
N VAL A 199 26.63 8.28 -13.24
CA VAL A 199 25.98 8.85 -12.04
C VAL A 199 24.46 8.88 -12.23
N ALA A 200 23.98 9.31 -13.39
CA ALA A 200 22.56 9.31 -13.70
C ALA A 200 21.94 7.90 -13.66
N ARG A 201 22.66 6.88 -14.16
CA ARG A 201 22.21 5.47 -14.07
C ARG A 201 22.20 4.94 -12.65
N ALA A 202 23.13 5.36 -11.80
CA ALA A 202 23.14 4.98 -10.39
C ALA A 202 21.88 5.50 -9.68
N SER A 203 21.51 6.77 -9.89
CA SER A 203 20.26 7.32 -9.35
C SER A 203 19.01 6.61 -9.90
N GLN A 204 19.00 6.23 -11.18
CA GLN A 204 17.88 5.47 -11.75
C GLN A 204 17.72 4.09 -11.12
N PHE A 205 18.83 3.41 -10.83
CA PHE A 205 18.82 2.14 -10.10
C PHE A 205 18.26 2.31 -8.67
N GLU A 206 18.70 3.34 -7.95
CA GLU A 206 18.16 3.65 -6.61
C GLU A 206 16.65 3.92 -6.64
N VAL A 207 16.16 4.66 -7.64
CA VAL A 207 14.71 4.91 -7.81
C VAL A 207 13.95 3.61 -8.07
N ALA A 208 14.46 2.73 -8.95
CA ALA A 208 13.84 1.44 -9.22
C ALA A 208 13.82 0.53 -7.97
N GLU A 209 14.90 0.54 -7.19
CA GLU A 209 14.98 -0.18 -5.92
C GLU A 209 13.98 0.35 -4.88
N MET A 210 13.86 1.68 -4.75
CA MET A 210 12.87 2.30 -3.84
C MET A 210 11.44 1.99 -4.26
N ALA A 211 11.12 2.02 -5.56
CA ALA A 211 9.79 1.67 -6.06
C ALA A 211 9.42 0.22 -5.74
N LEU A 212 10.37 -0.71 -5.87
CA LEU A 212 10.17 -2.09 -5.46
C LEU A 212 9.94 -2.20 -3.95
N LYS A 213 10.78 -1.54 -3.13
CA LYS A 213 10.66 -1.53 -1.66
C LYS A 213 9.30 -1.05 -1.18
N ASP A 214 8.80 0.02 -1.79
CA ASP A 214 7.47 0.57 -1.51
C ASP A 214 6.36 -0.44 -1.78
N LEU A 215 6.39 -1.10 -2.95
CA LEU A 215 5.40 -2.10 -3.33
C LEU A 215 5.35 -3.31 -2.38
N ILE A 216 6.51 -3.79 -1.93
CA ILE A 216 6.61 -4.95 -1.03
C ILE A 216 6.51 -4.59 0.47
N GLY A 217 6.33 -3.31 0.80
CA GLY A 217 6.21 -2.83 2.17
C GLY A 217 7.48 -3.00 3.02
N VAL A 218 8.66 -2.77 2.42
CA VAL A 218 9.96 -2.80 3.10
C VAL A 218 10.46 -1.37 3.33
N SER A 219 11.17 -1.14 4.44
CA SER A 219 11.79 0.16 4.71
C SER A 219 12.77 0.55 3.61
N LEU A 220 12.73 1.81 3.15
CA LEU A 220 13.60 2.32 2.09
C LEU A 220 15.10 2.16 2.42
N GLY A 221 15.47 2.19 3.71
CA GLY A 221 16.84 2.03 4.20
C GLY A 221 17.31 0.58 4.39
N GLN A 222 16.43 -0.41 4.21
CA GLN A 222 16.82 -1.82 4.29
C GLN A 222 17.47 -2.26 2.98
N GLN A 223 18.59 -2.98 3.05
CA GLN A 223 19.23 -3.55 1.87
C GLN A 223 18.50 -4.82 1.42
N ILE A 224 18.27 -4.94 0.12
CA ILE A 224 17.61 -6.08 -0.50
C ILE A 224 18.60 -6.77 -1.42
N VAL A 225 18.62 -8.10 -1.37
CA VAL A 225 19.33 -8.93 -2.36
C VAL A 225 18.28 -9.69 -3.13
N LEU A 226 18.23 -9.48 -4.44
CA LEU A 226 17.17 -10.01 -5.28
C LEU A 226 17.68 -11.21 -6.07
N ASP A 227 17.24 -12.40 -5.66
CA ASP A 227 17.58 -13.68 -6.29
C ASP A 227 16.58 -13.98 -7.42
N ALA A 228 16.49 -13.07 -8.41
CA ALA A 228 15.63 -13.26 -9.58
C ALA A 228 16.41 -13.06 -10.88
N GLN A 229 15.96 -13.75 -11.92
CA GLN A 229 16.53 -13.69 -13.26
C GLN A 229 15.44 -13.31 -14.28
N PHE A 230 15.84 -12.71 -15.39
CA PHE A 230 14.92 -12.45 -16.50
C PHE A 230 14.33 -13.76 -17.02
N ARG A 231 13.00 -13.84 -17.12
CA ARG A 231 12.33 -14.98 -17.75
C ARG A 231 12.67 -15.01 -19.24
N GLN A 232 13.26 -16.10 -19.69
CA GLN A 232 13.60 -16.32 -21.10
C GLN A 232 12.47 -16.98 -21.91
N ARG A 233 11.49 -17.60 -21.24
CA ARG A 233 10.33 -18.24 -21.87
C ARG A 233 9.04 -17.87 -21.14
N THR A 234 8.01 -17.60 -21.93
CA THR A 234 6.64 -17.38 -21.44
C THR A 234 5.90 -18.72 -21.38
N SER A 235 5.12 -18.93 -20.31
CA SER A 235 4.28 -20.12 -20.14
C SER A 235 2.94 -20.05 -20.88
N LEU A 236 2.55 -18.87 -21.37
CA LEU A 236 1.32 -18.64 -22.12
C LEU A 236 1.53 -18.80 -23.63
N PRO A 237 0.58 -19.44 -24.34
CA PRO A 237 0.62 -19.52 -25.80
C PRO A 237 0.29 -18.15 -26.41
N THR A 238 1.32 -17.34 -26.68
CA THR A 238 1.16 -15.95 -27.17
C THR A 238 0.63 -15.86 -28.60
N LEU A 239 0.55 -16.98 -29.32
CA LEU A 239 0.10 -17.05 -30.71
C LEU A 239 -1.42 -17.19 -30.86
N ASP A 240 -2.14 -17.57 -29.79
CA ASP A 240 -3.61 -17.74 -29.81
C ASP A 240 -4.31 -16.63 -29.02
N LEU A 241 -4.53 -15.49 -29.68
CA LEU A 241 -5.20 -14.33 -29.07
C LEU A 241 -6.64 -14.65 -28.66
N GLN A 242 -7.39 -15.42 -29.45
CA GLN A 242 -8.79 -15.75 -29.14
C GLN A 242 -8.89 -16.66 -27.92
N GLY A 243 -8.07 -17.72 -27.84
CA GLY A 243 -8.03 -18.59 -26.66
C GLY A 243 -7.62 -17.85 -25.39
N LEU A 244 -6.72 -16.87 -25.49
CA LEU A 244 -6.37 -15.99 -24.36
C LEU A 244 -7.53 -15.10 -23.92
N ILE A 245 -8.28 -14.50 -24.86
CA ILE A 245 -9.46 -13.69 -24.55
C ILE A 245 -10.54 -14.53 -23.88
N GLU A 246 -10.84 -15.72 -24.38
CA GLU A 246 -11.82 -16.62 -23.77
C GLU A 246 -11.41 -17.04 -22.35
N THR A 247 -10.13 -17.36 -22.17
CA THR A 247 -9.59 -17.73 -20.85
C THR A 247 -9.69 -16.56 -19.88
N ALA A 248 -9.38 -15.35 -20.34
CA ALA A 248 -9.50 -14.13 -19.55
C ALA A 248 -10.96 -13.87 -19.15
N GLN A 249 -11.92 -14.00 -20.08
CA GLN A 249 -13.34 -13.83 -19.80
C GLN A 249 -13.88 -14.87 -18.80
N LYS A 250 -13.42 -16.13 -18.89
CA LYS A 250 -13.83 -17.20 -17.96
C LYS A 250 -13.27 -17.04 -16.55
N ARG A 251 -12.11 -16.39 -16.39
CA ARG A 251 -11.42 -16.20 -15.10
C ARG A 251 -11.64 -14.81 -14.48
N ARG A 252 -12.33 -13.89 -15.18
CA ARG A 252 -12.66 -12.52 -14.75
C ARG A 252 -13.70 -12.50 -13.62
#